data_AF-T1BMV5-F1
#
_entry.id   AF-T1BMV5-F1
#
_cell.length_a   1.000
_cell.length_b   1.000
_cell.length_c   1.000
_cell.angle_alpha   90.00
_cell.angle_beta   90.00
_cell.angle_gamma   90.00
#
_symmetry.space_group_name_H-M   'P 1'
#
loop_
_entity.id
_entity.type
_entity.pdbx_description
1 polymer ?
#
loop_
_entity_poly.entity_id
_entity_poly.type
_entity_poly.pdbx_seq_one_letter_code
_entity_poly.pdbx_strand_id
1 'polypeptide(L)' 'FQEKAKERLEGLHRRAEIVVIALHSNEAIRKACNKAIWLDRGKLMAMGSTAEVTAAYEAHVARA' A
#
# COMPACT_ATOMS: atom_id res chain seq x y z
N PHE A 1 4.37 -16.15 -14.15
CA PHE A 1 5.11 -14.89 -13.87
C PHE A 1 4.70 -14.28 -12.53
N GLN A 2 3.40 -14.06 -12.29
CA GLN A 2 2.92 -13.46 -11.04
C GLN A 2 3.27 -14.26 -9.77
N GLU A 3 3.10 -15.59 -9.78
CA GLU A 3 3.51 -16.46 -8.66
C GLU A 3 4.99 -16.29 -8.27
N LYS A 4 5.90 -16.32 -9.26
CA LYS A 4 7.35 -16.10 -9.03
C LYS A 4 7.65 -14.69 -8.49
N ALA A 5 6.86 -13.68 -8.86
CA ALA A 5 7.02 -12.31 -8.35
C ALA A 5 6.56 -12.22 -6.89
N LYS A 6 5.47 -12.91 -6.55
CA LYS A 6 4.95 -13.02 -5.18
C LYS A 6 5.96 -13.71 -4.26
N GLU A 7 6.49 -14.86 -4.65
CA GLU A 7 7.51 -15.58 -3.86
C GLU A 7 8.77 -14.73 -3.59
N ARG A 8 9.22 -13.97 -4.59
CA ARG A 8 10.35 -13.03 -4.42
C ARG A 8 10.03 -11.91 -3.45
N LEU A 9 8.83 -11.34 -3.53
CA LEU A 9 8.38 -10.28 -2.63
C LEU A 9 8.30 -10.78 -1.19
N GLU A 10 7.74 -11.98 -0.98
CA GLU A 10 7.69 -12.62 0.35
C GLU A 10 9.10 -12.94 0.88
N GLY A 11 10.01 -13.40 0.03
CA GLY A 11 11.41 -13.63 0.40
C GLY A 11 12.16 -12.36 0.80
N LEU A 12 11.85 -11.22 0.18
CA LEU A 12 12.36 -9.90 0.59
C LEU A 12 11.76 -9.46 1.92
N HIS A 13 10.45 -9.62 2.08
CA HIS A 13 9.73 -9.27 3.31
C HIS A 13 10.28 -10.01 4.54
N ARG A 14 10.69 -11.28 4.38
CA ARG A 14 11.27 -12.08 5.48
C ARG A 14 12.68 -11.64 5.90
N ARG A 15 13.43 -10.98 5.03
CA ARG A 15 14.83 -10.58 5.29
C ARG A 15 15.02 -9.10 5.56
N ALA A 16 14.10 -8.28 5.08
CA ALA A 16 14.15 -6.83 5.24
C ALA A 16 13.30 -6.39 6.43
N GLU A 17 13.82 -5.49 7.25
CA GLU A 17 13.05 -4.87 8.34
C GLU A 17 11.92 -3.98 7.81
N ILE A 18 12.12 -3.33 6.65
CA ILE A 18 11.13 -2.49 5.99
C ILE A 18 11.21 -2.67 4.47
N VAL A 19 10.06 -2.85 3.82
CA VAL A 19 9.92 -2.87 2.36
C VAL A 19 8.90 -1.80 1.95
N VAL A 20 9.30 -0.91 1.05
CA VAL A 20 8.42 0.14 0.49
C VAL A 20 8.02 -0.26 -0.92
N ILE A 21 6.72 -0.36 -1.18
CA ILE A 21 6.15 -0.67 -2.50
C ILE A 21 5.03 0.31 -2.84
N ALA A 22 4.99 0.74 -4.11
CA ALA A 22 3.91 1.53 -4.66
C ALA A 22 3.04 0.64 -5.56
N LEU A 23 1.73 0.67 -5.35
CA LEU A 23 0.76 -0.15 -6.08
C LEU A 23 -0.45 0.72 -6.46
N HIS A 24 -1.13 0.37 -7.55
CA HIS A 24 -2.29 1.13 -8.05
C HIS A 24 -3.65 0.52 -7.65
N SER A 25 -3.66 -0.62 -6.95
CA SER A 25 -4.88 -1.29 -6.50
C SER A 25 -4.96 -1.29 -4.99
N ASN A 26 -6.02 -0.71 -4.44
CA ASN A 26 -6.27 -0.73 -2.99
C ASN A 26 -6.40 -2.16 -2.45
N GLU A 27 -6.93 -3.09 -3.24
CA GLU A 27 -6.99 -4.51 -2.86
C GLU A 27 -5.59 -5.12 -2.75
N ALA A 28 -4.70 -4.84 -3.71
CA ALA A 28 -3.33 -5.31 -3.67
C ALA A 28 -2.55 -4.70 -2.50
N ILE A 29 -2.75 -3.41 -2.23
CA ILE A 29 -2.17 -2.71 -1.07
C ILE A 29 -2.63 -3.37 0.23
N ARG A 30 -3.94 -3.64 0.38
CA ARG A 30 -4.49 -4.32 1.56
C ARG A 30 -3.93 -5.73 1.76
N LYS A 31 -3.60 -6.45 0.69
CA LYS A 31 -3.01 -7.80 0.75
C LYS A 31 -1.50 -7.79 1.06
N ALA A 32 -0.76 -6.79 0.57
CA ALA A 32 0.70 -6.79 0.60
C ALA A 32 1.31 -5.91 1.70
N CYS A 33 0.57 -4.91 2.21
CA CYS A 33 1.10 -3.88 3.11
C CYS A 33 0.37 -3.85 4.45
N ASN A 34 1.10 -3.61 5.55
CA ASN A 34 0.56 -3.35 6.89
C ASN A 34 0.46 -1.86 7.24
N LYS A 35 1.19 -1.00 6.52
CA LYS A 35 1.17 0.46 6.62
C LYS A 35 1.02 1.07 5.23
N ALA A 36 0.41 2.25 5.16
CA ALA A 36 0.25 2.98 3.91
C ALA A 36 0.51 4.48 4.11
N ILE A 37 0.93 5.11 3.01
CA ILE A 37 1.10 6.55 2.86
C ILE A 37 0.22 6.96 1.68
N TRP A 38 -0.62 7.97 1.88
CA TRP A 38 -1.38 8.60 0.81
C TRP A 38 -0.84 10.00 0.53
N LEU A 39 -0.49 10.23 -0.73
CA LEU A 39 -0.04 11.52 -1.25
C LEU A 39 -1.07 12.07 -2.26
N ASP A 40 -1.37 13.35 -2.16
CA ASP A 40 -2.10 14.10 -3.19
C ASP A 40 -1.30 15.35 -3.57
N ARG A 41 -0.98 15.48 -4.87
CA ARG A 41 -0.19 16.60 -5.43
C ARG A 41 1.06 16.96 -4.60
N GLY A 42 1.80 15.95 -4.17
CA GLY A 42 3.03 16.12 -3.39
C GLY A 42 2.82 16.43 -1.91
N LYS A 43 1.58 16.42 -1.41
CA LYS A 43 1.26 16.61 0.01
C LYS A 43 0.91 15.29 0.67
N LEU A 44 1.44 15.08 1.88
CA LEU A 44 1.08 13.95 2.74
C LEU A 44 -0.33 14.16 3.30
N MET A 45 -1.26 13.34 2.86
CA MET A 45 -2.66 13.41 3.28
C MET A 45 -2.92 12.53 4.50
N ALA A 46 -2.33 11.33 4.51
CA ALA A 46 -2.43 10.39 5.63
C ALA A 46 -1.25 9.39 5.63
N MET A 47 -0.86 8.94 6.82
CA MET A 47 0.07 7.84 7.04
C MET A 47 -0.43 7.04 8.25
N GLY A 48 -0.52 5.73 8.13
CA GLY A 48 -1.13 4.91 9.18
C GLY A 48 -1.28 3.45 8.79
N SER A 49 -2.21 2.76 9.43
CA SER A 49 -2.55 1.39 8.99
C SER A 49 -3.11 1.42 7.58
N THR A 50 -2.87 0.34 6.82
CA THR A 50 -3.39 0.22 5.46
C THR A 50 -4.91 0.37 5.41
N ALA A 51 -5.64 -0.17 6.39
CA ALA A 51 -7.10 -0.09 6.45
C ALA A 51 -7.59 1.36 6.59
N GLU A 52 -7.05 2.11 7.54
CA GLU A 52 -7.45 3.51 7.79
C GLU A 52 -7.15 4.41 6.60
N VAL A 53 -5.93 4.30 6.04
CA VAL A 53 -5.48 5.17 4.95
C VAL A 53 -6.25 4.86 3.66
N THR A 54 -6.47 3.59 3.33
CA THR A 54 -7.23 3.23 2.12
C THR A 54 -8.71 3.62 2.23
N ALA A 55 -9.31 3.49 3.42
CA ALA A 55 -10.68 3.97 3.66
C ALA A 55 -10.79 5.49 3.51
N ALA A 56 -9.83 6.26 4.06
CA ALA A 56 -9.80 7.70 3.91
C ALA A 56 -9.62 8.14 2.44
N TYR A 57 -8.75 7.46 1.69
CA TYR A 57 -8.55 7.69 0.26
C TYR A 57 -9.82 7.40 -0.55
N GLU A 58 -10.47 6.25 -0.34
CA GLU A 58 -11.71 5.88 -1.04
C GLU A 58 -12.83 6.89 -0.75
N ALA A 59 -12.99 7.31 0.51
CA ALA A 59 -13.95 8.34 0.89
C ALA A 59 -13.65 9.71 0.27
N HIS A 60 -12.38 10.06 0.05
CA HIS A 60 -11.97 11.29 -0.61
C HIS A 60 -12.28 11.26 -2.11
N VAL A 61 -11.90 10.18 -2.80
CA VAL A 61 -12.14 10.01 -4.25
C VAL A 61 -13.63 9.93 -4.56
N ALA A 62 -14.44 9.32 -3.70
CA ALA A 62 -15.90 9.25 -3.89
C ALA A 62 -16.62 10.61 -3.75
N ARG A 63 -15.96 11.62 -3.15
CA ARG A 63 -16.50 12.97 -2.95
C ARG A 63 -16.03 13.97 -4.01
N ALA A 64 -15.00 13.62 -4.78
CA ALA A 64 -14.43 14.43 -5.85
C ALA A 64 -15.15 14.14 -7.18
#